data_AF-A0A517I401-F1
#
_entry.id   AF-A0A517I401-F1
#
_cell.length_a   1.000
_cell.length_b   1.000
_cell.length_c   1.000
_cell.angle_alpha   90.00
_cell.angle_beta   90.00
_cell.angle_gamma   90.00
#
_symmetry.space_group_name_H-M   'P 1'
#
loop_
_entity.id
_entity.type
_entity.pdbx_description
1 polymer ?
#
loop_
_entity_poly.entity_id
_entity_poly.type
_entity_poly.pdbx_seq_one_letter_code
_entity_poly.pdbx_strand_id
1 'polypeptide(L)'
;MNERLAVYKDQITSKWNQFSKKQKWMILGISLFLLISLGLYIYIASQPVYKPLYNQKLSEQEIGTIKQELEASQIPYRITGNGTGIEVPEKMAQDVIVDLAAQGIPSQAGINAEIFSSTLGVTDRQFDVMKKEALQQELRKMLERVKGVRSAQVMITLPQESVWVTETPDTATASVIVDVEPGTALDQKQINSLYLLVSRSVPKLPMEAIAITDQYSNPLERSEGNENEGTLSSFKQQETIKADVEKKIQQNLYNLLGTIMGRDKVIVHTFIKMNFDKENRVENIVEAPDKENNEGLIISSQKLSKAFSGQGQPPGGIAGTNNNAVTNYPGANPQGSNSQYEELNDTINREVNRITRNVTSSPYKIEDITINVGVEPPAGGTLDAATLESIKQVLRNVVRVTLSDQVSDLTDTELDKHISVLPRQFSGKAEIEDSSVLSPAVLWTVGGIAVLALAAVAFLVYRRRSQAKQQQEEEEFPDLLTPLNAAEIPDLIYQEDGDQVVVRKQLEKLARSKPDEFVVLLRTWLAED
;
A
#
# COMPACT_ATOMS: atom_id res chain seq x y z
N MET A 1 21.06 -74.71 40.65
CA MET A 1 20.64 -73.39 41.20
C MET A 1 19.22 -73.41 41.79
N ASN A 2 18.32 -74.30 41.36
CA ASN A 2 16.93 -74.31 41.83
C ASN A 2 16.71 -74.86 43.25
N GLU A 3 17.58 -75.75 43.75
CA GLU A 3 17.43 -76.29 45.11
C GLU A 3 17.75 -75.25 46.21
N ARG A 4 18.71 -74.34 45.96
CA ARG A 4 19.01 -73.26 46.91
C ARG A 4 17.83 -72.30 47.04
N LEU A 5 17.14 -71.97 45.94
CA LEU A 5 15.96 -71.12 45.94
C LEU A 5 14.78 -71.75 46.71
N ALA A 6 14.60 -73.07 46.61
CA ALA A 6 13.59 -73.79 47.38
C ALA A 6 13.87 -73.75 48.89
N VAL A 7 15.12 -74.01 49.30
CA VAL A 7 15.53 -73.92 50.71
C VAL A 7 15.36 -72.50 51.26
N TYR A 8 15.66 -71.46 50.48
CA TYR A 8 15.41 -70.07 50.88
C TYR A 8 13.92 -69.76 51.02
N LYS A 9 13.08 -70.26 50.10
CA LYS A 9 11.62 -70.10 50.16
C LYS A 9 11.04 -70.75 51.42
N ASP A 10 11.48 -71.97 51.74
CA ASP A 10 10.98 -72.72 52.90
C ASP A 10 11.45 -72.14 54.23
N GLN A 11 12.66 -71.57 54.28
CA GLN A 11 13.13 -70.83 55.46
C GLN A 11 12.37 -69.52 55.67
N ILE A 12 11.98 -68.82 54.60
CA ILE A 12 11.20 -67.58 54.66
C ILE A 12 9.76 -67.88 55.06
N THR A 13 9.12 -68.91 54.49
CA THR A 13 7.72 -69.27 54.82
C THR A 13 7.58 -69.84 56.24
N SER A 14 8.57 -70.62 56.70
CA SER A 14 8.61 -71.13 58.07
C SER A 14 8.76 -70.00 59.10
N LYS A 15 9.70 -69.07 58.88
CA LYS A 15 9.87 -67.89 59.75
C LYS A 15 8.65 -66.95 59.68
N TRP A 16 8.05 -66.79 58.50
CA TRP A 16 6.83 -66.00 58.33
C TRP A 16 5.67 -66.56 59.15
N ASN A 17 5.52 -67.89 59.23
CA ASN A 17 4.44 -68.52 60.00
C ASN A 17 4.65 -68.51 61.52
N GLN A 18 5.87 -68.25 62.00
CA GLN A 18 6.18 -68.13 63.43
C GLN A 18 5.85 -66.74 64.01
N PHE A 19 5.66 -65.72 63.16
CA PHE A 19 5.29 -64.38 63.63
C PHE A 19 3.82 -64.30 64.02
N SER A 20 3.55 -63.69 65.18
CA SER A 20 2.18 -63.43 65.64
C SER A 20 1.42 -62.55 64.64
N LYS A 21 0.07 -62.63 64.63
CA LYS A 21 -0.77 -61.80 63.76
C LYS A 21 -0.44 -60.29 63.87
N LYS A 22 -0.11 -59.81 65.07
CA LYS A 22 0.33 -58.42 65.31
C LYS A 22 1.68 -58.11 64.67
N GLN A 23 2.66 -59.00 64.76
CA GLN A 23 3.98 -58.83 64.12
C GLN A 23 3.91 -58.86 62.59
N LYS A 24 3.04 -59.71 62.02
CA LYS A 24 2.82 -59.74 60.56
C LYS A 24 2.29 -58.40 60.03
N TRP A 25 1.27 -57.83 60.69
CA TRP A 25 0.74 -56.52 60.34
C TRP A 25 1.76 -55.39 60.53
N MET A 26 2.60 -55.47 61.56
CA MET A 26 3.68 -54.49 61.79
C MET A 26 4.75 -54.55 60.69
N ILE A 27 5.20 -55.75 60.29
CA ILE A 27 6.19 -55.91 59.21
C ILE A 27 5.62 -55.43 57.86
N LEU A 28 4.35 -55.71 57.59
CA LEU A 28 3.67 -55.29 56.36
C LEU A 28 3.49 -53.77 56.32
N GLY A 29 3.14 -53.15 57.46
CA GLY A 29 3.07 -51.70 57.60
C GLY A 29 4.42 -51.01 57.42
N ILE A 30 5.50 -51.54 58.02
CA ILE A 30 6.86 -51.01 57.86
C ILE A 30 7.34 -51.14 56.41
N SER A 31 7.08 -52.28 55.76
CA SER A 31 7.44 -52.49 54.35
C SER A 31 6.70 -51.54 53.42
N LEU A 32 5.41 -51.27 53.69
CA LEU A 32 4.61 -50.33 52.91
C LEU A 32 5.09 -48.88 53.12
N PHE A 33 5.39 -48.51 54.37
CA PHE A 33 5.95 -47.20 54.70
C PHE A 33 7.30 -46.97 54.00
N LEU A 34 8.20 -47.96 54.00
CA LEU A 34 9.48 -47.89 53.29
C LEU A 34 9.30 -47.70 51.78
N LEU A 35 8.36 -48.42 51.16
CA LEU A 35 8.06 -48.26 49.74
C LEU A 35 7.52 -46.88 49.39
N ILE A 36 6.60 -46.35 50.22
CA ILE A 36 6.04 -45.01 50.05
C ILE A 36 7.13 -43.94 50.25
N SER A 37 7.94 -44.08 51.30
CA SER A 37 9.04 -43.17 51.61
C SER A 37 10.10 -43.16 50.49
N LEU A 38 10.45 -44.33 49.95
CA LEU A 38 11.37 -44.43 48.82
C LEU A 38 10.79 -43.82 47.55
N GLY A 39 9.51 -44.05 47.26
CA GLY A 39 8.81 -43.41 46.14
C GLY A 39 8.78 -41.89 46.27
N LEU A 40 8.51 -41.38 47.47
CA LEU A 40 8.52 -39.95 47.76
C LEU A 40 9.94 -39.34 47.63
N TYR A 41 10.96 -40.07 48.10
CA TYR A 41 12.36 -39.65 47.96
C TYR A 41 12.77 -39.55 46.49
N ILE A 42 12.45 -40.56 45.68
CA ILE A 42 12.73 -40.55 44.23
C ILE A 42 11.97 -39.41 43.55
N TYR A 43 10.72 -39.15 43.92
CA TYR A 43 9.92 -38.07 43.36
C TYR A 43 10.51 -36.69 43.66
N ILE A 44 10.90 -36.43 44.91
CA ILE A 44 11.52 -35.17 45.31
C ILE A 44 12.90 -35.01 44.68
N ALA A 45 13.70 -36.08 44.64
CA ALA A 45 15.03 -36.07 44.01
C ALA A 45 14.99 -35.92 42.49
N SER A 46 13.85 -36.22 41.85
CA SER A 46 13.67 -36.09 40.39
C SER A 46 13.13 -34.72 39.95
N GLN A 47 12.86 -33.79 40.87
CA GLN A 47 12.44 -32.43 40.53
C GLN A 47 13.60 -31.63 39.91
N PRO A 48 13.43 -31.04 38.72
CA PRO A 48 14.48 -30.22 38.11
C PRO A 48 14.70 -28.92 38.92
N VAL A 49 15.97 -28.60 39.19
CA VAL A 49 16.40 -27.33 39.79
C VAL A 49 16.40 -26.26 38.71
N TYR A 50 15.68 -25.16 38.92
CA TYR A 50 15.63 -24.02 38.02
C TYR A 50 16.64 -22.97 38.44
N LYS A 51 17.32 -22.34 37.47
CA LYS A 51 18.24 -21.22 37.69
C LYS A 51 17.86 -20.03 36.82
N PRO A 52 18.05 -18.80 37.31
CA PRO A 52 17.84 -17.60 36.52
C PRO A 52 18.81 -17.59 35.34
N LEU A 53 18.28 -17.30 34.15
CA LEU A 53 19.05 -17.26 32.92
C LEU A 53 19.94 -16.01 32.84
N TYR A 54 19.44 -14.90 33.36
CA TYR A 54 20.15 -13.63 33.48
C TYR A 54 20.08 -13.11 34.91
N ASN A 55 21.19 -12.56 35.41
CA ASN A 55 21.28 -11.98 36.75
C ASN A 55 20.72 -10.54 36.82
N GLN A 56 20.43 -9.94 35.67
CA GLN A 56 19.90 -8.57 35.55
C GLN A 56 18.40 -8.64 35.26
N LYS A 57 17.66 -7.60 35.68
CA LYS A 57 16.25 -7.48 35.32
C LYS A 57 16.14 -7.11 33.84
N LEU A 58 15.38 -7.90 33.10
CA LEU A 58 15.10 -7.67 31.69
C LEU A 58 13.77 -6.92 31.56
N SER A 59 13.62 -6.19 30.45
CA SER A 59 12.34 -5.59 30.08
C SER A 59 11.30 -6.66 29.70
N GLU A 60 10.02 -6.32 29.80
CA GLU A 60 8.92 -7.23 29.43
C GLU A 60 8.98 -7.68 27.95
N GLN A 61 9.50 -6.81 27.07
CA GLN A 61 9.68 -7.11 25.64
C GLN A 61 10.80 -8.13 25.40
N GLU A 62 11.93 -7.98 26.10
CA GLU A 62 13.03 -8.95 26.04
C GLU A 62 12.59 -10.31 26.60
N ILE A 63 11.86 -10.32 27.72
CA ILE A 63 11.29 -11.55 28.31
C ILE A 63 10.29 -12.20 27.35
N GLY A 64 9.47 -11.41 26.65
CA GLY A 64 8.56 -11.92 25.61
C GLY A 64 9.29 -12.61 24.46
N THR A 65 10.40 -12.04 24.01
CA THR A 65 11.23 -12.59 22.93
C THR A 65 11.92 -13.88 23.37
N ILE A 66 12.53 -13.89 24.57
CA ILE A 66 13.17 -15.08 25.13
C ILE A 66 12.12 -16.19 25.37
N LYS A 67 10.93 -15.84 25.84
CA LYS A 67 9.83 -16.79 26.03
C LYS A 67 9.44 -17.48 24.72
N GLN A 68 9.29 -16.71 23.64
CA GLN A 68 8.91 -17.26 22.34
C GLN A 68 9.95 -18.25 21.83
N GLU A 69 11.23 -17.96 22.02
CA GLU A 69 12.32 -18.84 21.60
C GLU A 69 12.41 -20.11 22.46
N LEU A 70 12.22 -19.99 23.77
CA LEU A 70 12.17 -21.15 24.66
C LEU A 70 10.96 -22.05 24.36
N GLU A 71 9.82 -21.47 23.98
CA GLU A 71 8.66 -22.23 23.51
C GLU A 71 8.93 -22.93 22.18
N ALA A 72 9.57 -22.25 21.22
CA ALA A 72 9.95 -22.81 19.93
C ALA A 72 10.93 -24.00 20.10
N SER A 73 11.88 -23.86 21.01
CA SER A 73 12.88 -24.89 21.34
C SER A 73 12.37 -25.96 22.32
N GLN A 74 11.10 -25.90 22.73
CA GLN A 74 10.46 -26.82 23.69
C GLN A 74 11.18 -26.94 25.05
N ILE A 75 11.83 -25.86 25.49
CA ILE A 75 12.58 -25.82 26.73
C ILE A 75 11.65 -25.38 27.87
N PRO A 76 11.54 -26.13 28.97
CA PRO A 76 10.69 -25.74 30.09
C PRO A 76 11.26 -24.50 30.79
N TYR A 77 10.41 -23.51 31.04
CA TYR A 77 10.81 -22.23 31.65
C TYR A 77 9.84 -21.79 32.75
N ARG A 78 10.27 -20.86 33.60
CA ARG A 78 9.44 -20.18 34.61
C ARG A 78 9.70 -18.69 34.58
N ILE A 79 8.64 -17.89 34.59
CA ILE A 79 8.74 -16.44 34.67
C ILE A 79 8.74 -16.03 36.15
N THR A 80 9.69 -15.21 36.55
CA THR A 80 9.84 -14.70 37.91
C THR A 80 9.90 -13.16 37.92
N GLY A 81 9.82 -12.55 39.10
CA GLY A 81 9.94 -11.10 39.25
C GLY A 81 8.87 -10.29 38.51
N ASN A 82 7.61 -10.74 38.51
CA ASN A 82 6.49 -10.08 37.80
C ASN A 82 6.77 -9.79 36.32
N GLY A 83 7.40 -10.73 35.60
CA GLY A 83 7.67 -10.56 34.16
C GLY A 83 9.02 -9.94 33.82
N THR A 84 9.91 -9.77 34.81
CA THR A 84 11.26 -9.19 34.62
C THR A 84 12.40 -10.22 34.74
N GLY A 85 12.07 -11.49 34.97
CA GLY A 85 13.04 -12.58 35.09
C GLY A 85 12.53 -13.88 34.47
N ILE A 86 13.46 -14.72 34.01
CA ILE A 86 13.17 -16.03 33.44
C ILE A 86 14.17 -17.07 33.96
N GLU A 87 13.65 -18.24 34.35
CA GLU A 87 14.40 -19.36 34.88
C GLU A 87 14.24 -20.61 34.01
N VAL A 88 15.32 -21.36 33.84
CA VAL A 88 15.36 -22.63 33.09
C VAL A 88 16.04 -23.72 33.92
N PRO A 89 15.87 -25.02 33.61
CA PRO A 89 16.58 -26.09 34.30
C PRO A 89 18.10 -25.88 34.26
N GLU A 90 18.76 -26.06 35.40
CA GLU A 90 20.20 -25.84 35.57
C GLU A 90 21.05 -26.56 34.51
N LYS A 91 20.64 -27.77 34.12
CA LYS A 91 21.35 -28.59 33.12
C LYS A 91 21.34 -27.97 31.71
N MET A 92 20.39 -27.10 31.41
CA MET A 92 20.19 -26.49 30.08
C MET A 92 20.55 -25.00 30.08
N ALA A 93 20.79 -24.39 31.24
CA ALA A 93 20.97 -22.94 31.36
C ALA A 93 22.14 -22.40 30.53
N GLN A 94 23.28 -23.11 30.48
CA GLN A 94 24.45 -22.65 29.73
C GLN A 94 24.22 -22.74 28.22
N ASP A 95 23.65 -23.84 27.75
CA ASP A 95 23.38 -24.06 26.31
C ASP A 95 22.36 -23.02 25.80
N VAL A 96 21.29 -22.79 26.56
CA VAL A 96 20.28 -21.77 26.25
C VAL A 96 20.87 -20.36 26.15
N ILE A 97 21.80 -20.00 27.05
CA ILE A 97 22.45 -18.68 27.00
C ILE A 97 23.26 -18.53 25.71
N VAL A 98 23.98 -19.57 25.30
CA VAL A 98 24.79 -19.55 24.07
C VAL A 98 23.89 -19.47 22.84
N ASP A 99 22.80 -20.23 22.81
CA ASP A 99 21.85 -20.24 21.69
C ASP A 99 21.13 -18.89 21.53
N LEU A 100 20.68 -18.30 22.64
CA LEU A 100 20.07 -16.96 22.63
C LEU A 100 21.07 -15.88 22.21
N ALA A 101 22.32 -15.97 22.66
CA ALA A 101 23.37 -15.05 22.26
C ALA A 101 23.71 -15.17 20.76
N ALA A 102 23.69 -16.39 20.20
CA ALA A 102 23.86 -16.60 18.76
C ALA A 102 22.74 -15.97 17.92
N GLN A 103 21.55 -15.82 18.51
CA GLN A 103 20.40 -15.14 17.91
C GLN A 103 20.37 -13.63 18.21
N GLY A 104 21.36 -13.10 18.93
CA GLY A 104 21.45 -11.68 19.28
C GLY A 104 20.49 -11.25 20.39
N ILE A 105 20.01 -12.19 21.22
CA ILE A 105 19.11 -11.95 22.35
C ILE A 105 19.92 -11.99 23.66
N PRO A 106 19.77 -11.02 24.58
CA PRO A 106 18.89 -9.85 24.49
C PRO A 106 19.43 -8.80 23.52
N SER A 107 18.53 -8.18 22.76
CA SER A 107 18.86 -7.07 21.86
C SER A 107 19.54 -5.99 22.68
N GLN A 108 20.81 -5.67 22.40
CA GLN A 108 21.45 -4.51 23.01
C GLN A 108 20.58 -3.29 22.70
N ALA A 109 19.92 -2.75 23.73
CA ALA A 109 19.14 -1.53 23.61
C ALA A 109 20.04 -0.49 22.94
N GLY A 110 19.59 0.01 21.79
CA GLY A 110 20.27 1.09 21.07
C GLY A 110 20.56 2.24 22.03
N ILE A 111 21.61 3.00 21.74
CA ILE A 111 21.97 4.21 22.50
C ILE A 111 20.80 5.20 22.34
N ASN A 112 19.88 5.19 23.30
CA ASN A 112 18.69 6.04 23.28
C ASN A 112 19.03 7.39 23.90
N ALA A 113 18.45 8.48 23.36
CA ALA A 113 18.61 9.84 23.89
C ALA A 113 18.07 10.05 25.32
N GLU A 114 17.54 9.02 25.97
CA GLU A 114 17.19 9.02 27.40
C GLU A 114 18.38 9.38 28.30
N ILE A 115 19.62 9.14 27.84
CA ILE A 115 20.86 9.52 28.53
C ILE A 115 20.98 11.05 28.71
N PHE A 116 20.27 11.86 27.91
CA PHE A 116 20.38 13.33 27.95
C PHE A 116 19.21 14.04 28.68
N SER A 117 18.26 13.28 29.24
CA SER A 117 17.03 13.83 29.84
C SER A 117 17.19 14.38 31.26
N SER A 118 18.32 14.13 31.94
CA SER A 118 18.45 14.33 33.40
C SER A 118 19.42 15.43 33.83
N THR A 119 19.95 16.24 32.91
CA THR A 119 20.86 17.36 33.24
C THR A 119 20.15 18.71 33.19
N LEU A 120 20.12 19.42 34.33
CA LEU A 120 19.74 20.84 34.40
C LEU A 120 20.71 21.67 33.54
N GLY A 121 20.25 22.08 32.36
CA GLY A 121 21.00 22.87 31.38
C GLY A 121 21.31 22.10 30.09
N VAL A 122 20.34 22.08 29.16
CA VAL A 122 20.58 21.62 27.79
C VAL A 122 21.30 22.70 26.99
N THR A 123 22.38 22.33 26.31
CA THR A 123 23.06 23.21 25.34
C THR A 123 22.29 23.26 24.02
N ASP A 124 22.41 24.33 23.23
CA ASP A 124 21.73 24.47 21.92
C ASP A 124 21.99 23.27 21.01
N ARG A 125 23.24 22.76 20.99
CA ARG A 125 23.59 21.54 20.23
C ARG A 125 22.86 20.29 20.72
N GLN A 126 22.64 20.15 22.03
CA GLN A 126 21.86 19.04 22.56
C GLN A 126 20.37 19.18 22.21
N PHE A 127 19.84 20.41 22.25
CA PHE A 127 18.47 20.68 21.84
C PHE A 127 18.25 20.36 20.35
N ASP A 128 19.20 20.69 19.47
CA ASP A 128 19.14 20.35 18.05
C ASP A 128 19.13 18.84 17.79
N VAL A 129 19.96 18.09 18.52
CA VAL A 129 19.98 16.61 18.44
C VAL A 129 18.65 16.04 18.92
N MET A 130 18.12 16.51 20.05
CA MET A 130 16.82 16.09 20.56
C MET A 130 15.68 16.41 19.58
N LYS A 131 15.68 17.61 19.00
CA LYS A 131 14.69 18.03 17.99
C LYS A 131 14.77 17.15 16.75
N LYS A 132 15.99 16.85 16.28
CA LYS A 132 16.22 15.96 15.13
C LYS A 132 15.70 14.55 15.40
N GLU A 133 16.02 13.96 16.56
CA GLU A 133 15.52 12.64 16.93
C GLU A 133 14.00 12.60 17.07
N ALA A 134 13.41 13.61 17.72
CA ALA A 134 11.96 13.70 17.87
C ALA A 134 11.26 13.74 16.49
N LEU A 135 11.81 14.50 15.55
CA LEU A 135 11.28 14.60 14.19
C LEU A 135 11.40 13.24 13.46
N GLN A 136 12.53 12.55 13.58
CA GLN A 136 12.72 11.21 13.00
C GLN A 136 11.73 10.18 13.59
N GLN A 137 11.50 10.21 14.90
CA GLN A 137 10.53 9.30 15.55
C GLN A 137 9.10 9.58 15.11
N GLU A 138 8.71 10.85 15.00
CA GLU A 138 7.35 11.20 14.56
C GLU A 138 7.14 10.87 13.08
N LEU A 139 8.15 11.12 12.23
CA LEU A 139 8.15 10.69 10.83
C LEU A 139 7.99 9.17 10.70
N ARG A 140 8.75 8.39 11.48
CA ARG A 140 8.61 6.93 11.51
C ARG A 140 7.16 6.52 11.80
N LYS A 141 6.58 7.03 12.88
CA LYS A 141 5.18 6.74 13.26
C LYS A 141 4.18 7.17 12.19
N MET A 142 4.47 8.27 11.49
CA MET A 142 3.61 8.76 10.41
C MET A 142 3.65 7.85 9.19
N LEU A 143 4.83 7.36 8.81
CA LEU A 143 4.98 6.44 7.68
C LEU A 143 4.40 5.06 7.97
N GLU A 144 4.50 4.58 9.21
CA GLU A 144 3.87 3.33 9.68
C GLU A 144 2.34 3.35 9.61
N ARG A 145 1.71 4.53 9.56
CA ARG A 145 0.25 4.64 9.34
C ARG A 145 -0.15 4.42 7.89
N VAL A 146 0.79 4.41 6.95
CA VAL A 146 0.52 4.14 5.54
C VAL A 146 0.26 2.66 5.37
N LYS A 147 -0.92 2.32 4.83
CA LYS A 147 -1.32 0.93 4.60
C LYS A 147 -0.25 0.18 3.79
N GLY A 148 0.18 -0.98 4.29
CA GLY A 148 1.22 -1.81 3.67
C GLY A 148 2.64 -1.54 4.19
N VAL A 149 2.85 -0.52 5.03
CA VAL A 149 4.12 -0.27 5.73
C VAL A 149 4.04 -0.84 7.14
N ARG A 150 4.87 -1.84 7.44
CA ARG A 150 4.95 -2.49 8.76
C ARG A 150 5.82 -1.70 9.74
N SER A 151 6.98 -1.24 9.27
CA SER A 151 7.90 -0.41 10.05
C SER A 151 8.65 0.56 9.12
N ALA A 152 9.15 1.65 9.67
CA ALA A 152 9.97 2.60 8.90
C ALA A 152 11.21 3.03 9.69
N GLN A 153 12.32 3.23 9.00
CA GLN A 153 13.51 3.87 9.54
C GLN A 153 13.79 5.14 8.76
N VAL A 154 13.92 6.26 9.48
CA VAL A 154 14.04 7.59 8.88
C VAL A 154 15.30 8.25 9.38
N MET A 155 16.17 8.65 8.46
CA MET A 155 17.33 9.45 8.74
C MET A 155 17.25 10.77 7.98
N ILE A 156 17.21 11.87 8.72
CA ILE A 156 17.20 13.23 8.17
C ILE A 156 18.53 13.93 8.43
N THR A 157 18.92 14.81 7.51
CA THR A 157 20.04 15.75 7.69
C THR A 157 19.50 17.15 7.47
N LEU A 158 19.54 17.97 8.51
CA LEU A 158 19.10 19.36 8.47
C LEU A 158 20.31 20.27 8.18
N PRO A 159 20.16 21.31 7.35
CA PRO A 159 21.24 22.30 7.15
C PRO A 159 21.49 23.07 8.45
N GLN A 160 22.74 23.47 8.69
CA GLN A 160 23.09 24.30 9.85
C GLN A 160 22.71 25.75 9.58
N GLU A 161 22.11 26.43 10.57
CA GLU A 161 21.85 27.86 10.50
C GLU A 161 23.18 28.62 10.59
N SER A 162 23.66 29.14 9.45
CA SER A 162 24.83 30.02 9.40
C SER A 162 24.40 31.47 9.54
N VAL A 163 25.02 32.21 10.47
CA VAL A 163 24.88 33.67 10.60
C VAL A 163 25.64 34.41 9.47
N TRP A 164 26.47 33.69 8.72
CA TRP A 164 27.21 34.20 7.58
C TRP A 164 26.49 33.83 6.28
N VAL A 165 26.30 34.81 5.39
CA VAL A 165 25.84 34.62 4.02
C VAL A 165 26.94 33.85 3.27
N THR A 166 26.90 32.53 3.32
CA THR A 166 27.79 31.67 2.56
C THR A 166 26.95 30.56 1.93
N GLU A 167 27.34 30.15 0.73
CA GLU A 167 26.68 29.20 -0.20
C GLU A 167 26.60 27.75 0.33
N THR A 168 26.37 27.54 1.63
CA THR A 168 25.98 26.21 2.11
C THR A 168 24.58 25.88 1.59
N PRO A 169 24.36 24.68 1.02
CA PRO A 169 23.06 24.29 0.51
C PRO A 169 22.04 24.35 1.64
N ASP A 170 21.05 25.23 1.47
CA ASP A 170 19.96 25.45 2.43
C ASP A 170 18.89 24.34 2.37
N THR A 171 19.27 23.15 1.90
CA THR A 171 18.38 22.03 1.64
C THR A 171 18.66 20.89 2.60
N ALA A 172 17.62 20.40 3.26
CA ALA A 172 17.66 19.16 4.01
C ALA A 172 17.70 17.96 3.06
N THR A 173 18.17 16.81 3.57
CA THR A 173 18.11 15.52 2.87
C THR A 173 17.48 14.47 3.79
N ALA A 174 16.83 13.47 3.20
CA ALA A 174 16.24 12.36 3.95
C ALA A 174 16.48 11.02 3.27
N SER A 175 16.82 10.02 4.06
CA SER A 175 16.89 8.61 3.67
C SER A 175 15.88 7.83 4.49
N VAL A 176 15.03 7.07 3.81
CA VAL A 176 13.95 6.31 4.42
C VAL A 176 14.05 4.87 3.95
N ILE A 177 14.00 3.94 4.90
CA ILE A 177 13.83 2.52 4.63
C ILE A 177 12.46 2.13 5.15
N VAL A 178 11.61 1.58 4.30
CA VAL A 178 10.30 1.07 4.68
C VAL A 178 10.29 -0.44 4.60
N ASP A 179 9.74 -1.06 5.63
CA ASP A 179 9.53 -2.50 5.68
C ASP A 179 8.10 -2.79 5.26
N VAL A 180 7.92 -3.33 4.07
CA VAL A 180 6.61 -3.60 3.47
C VAL A 180 6.04 -4.91 4.01
N GLU A 181 4.73 -4.96 4.24
CA GLU A 181 4.04 -6.18 4.66
C GLU A 181 4.28 -7.36 3.67
N PRO A 182 4.52 -8.59 4.16
CA PRO A 182 4.72 -9.75 3.30
C PRO A 182 3.55 -9.98 2.34
N GLY A 183 3.84 -10.13 1.05
CA GLY A 183 2.82 -10.35 0.01
C GLY A 183 2.06 -9.09 -0.44
N THR A 184 2.40 -7.92 0.11
CA THR A 184 1.87 -6.62 -0.31
C THR A 184 2.92 -5.88 -1.14
N ALA A 185 2.51 -5.29 -2.26
CA ALA A 185 3.31 -4.33 -3.01
C ALA A 185 2.71 -2.94 -2.84
N LEU A 186 3.55 -1.94 -2.57
CA LEU A 186 3.10 -0.55 -2.49
C LEU A 186 2.73 -0.05 -3.89
N ASP A 187 1.55 0.54 -4.02
CA ASP A 187 1.14 1.19 -5.25
C ASP A 187 1.83 2.56 -5.43
N GLN A 188 1.80 3.11 -6.64
CA GLN A 188 2.44 4.40 -6.92
C GLN A 188 1.83 5.55 -6.10
N LYS A 189 0.55 5.47 -5.73
CA LYS A 189 -0.11 6.52 -4.93
C LYS A 189 0.42 6.51 -3.49
N GLN A 190 0.64 5.33 -2.92
CA GLN A 190 1.23 5.11 -1.62
C GLN A 190 2.68 5.59 -1.63
N ILE A 191 3.48 5.21 -2.65
CA ILE A 191 4.85 5.70 -2.81
C ILE A 191 4.86 7.23 -2.87
N ASN A 192 4.04 7.84 -3.73
CA ASN A 192 3.96 9.31 -3.84
C ASN A 192 3.51 9.97 -2.53
N SER A 193 2.64 9.31 -1.75
CA SER A 193 2.23 9.78 -0.43
C SER A 193 3.38 9.75 0.57
N LEU A 194 4.24 8.71 0.55
CA LEU A 194 5.43 8.65 1.41
C LEU A 194 6.37 9.83 1.13
N TYR A 195 6.69 10.11 -0.14
CA TYR A 195 7.52 11.27 -0.51
C TYR A 195 6.89 12.60 -0.07
N LEU A 196 5.57 12.75 -0.25
CA LEU A 196 4.86 13.96 0.14
C LEU A 196 4.88 14.17 1.66
N LEU A 197 4.62 13.12 2.43
CA LEU A 197 4.63 13.17 3.89
C LEU A 197 6.01 13.55 4.42
N VAL A 198 7.07 12.96 3.87
CA VAL A 198 8.46 13.25 4.29
C VAL A 198 8.82 14.70 3.93
N SER A 199 8.58 15.12 2.68
CA SER A 199 8.91 16.48 2.22
C SER A 199 8.17 17.57 3.01
N ARG A 200 6.90 17.35 3.36
CA ARG A 200 6.09 18.34 4.08
C ARG A 200 6.34 18.37 5.58
N SER A 201 6.92 17.30 6.14
CA SER A 201 7.20 17.18 7.56
C SER A 201 8.58 17.72 7.96
N VAL A 202 9.50 17.88 7.01
CA VAL A 202 10.85 18.40 7.25
C VAL A 202 11.01 19.77 6.58
N PRO A 203 11.43 20.80 7.32
CA PRO A 203 11.66 22.11 6.72
C PRO A 203 12.80 22.04 5.69
N LYS A 204 12.61 22.75 4.56
CA LYS A 204 13.58 22.86 3.47
C LYS A 204 14.00 21.52 2.86
N LEU A 205 13.12 20.52 2.87
CA LEU A 205 13.36 19.21 2.24
C LEU A 205 12.63 19.12 0.89
N PRO A 206 13.31 19.38 -0.24
CA PRO A 206 12.75 19.17 -1.56
C PRO A 206 12.55 17.66 -1.82
N MET A 207 11.58 17.29 -2.66
CA MET A 207 11.24 15.87 -2.89
C MET A 207 12.37 15.10 -3.57
N GLU A 208 13.20 15.79 -4.35
CA GLU A 208 14.36 15.28 -5.07
C GLU A 208 15.51 14.88 -4.12
N ALA A 209 15.51 15.42 -2.90
CA ALA A 209 16.50 15.13 -1.86
C ALA A 209 16.05 14.01 -0.89
N ILE A 210 15.03 13.25 -1.28
CA ILE A 210 14.48 12.13 -0.51
C ILE A 210 14.80 10.83 -1.24
N ALA A 211 15.41 9.88 -0.53
CA ALA A 211 15.61 8.52 -1.01
C ALA A 211 14.76 7.57 -0.16
N ILE A 212 13.85 6.82 -0.80
CA ILE A 212 13.03 5.79 -0.13
C ILE A 212 13.37 4.43 -0.73
N THR A 213 13.66 3.44 0.12
CA THR A 213 13.96 2.05 -0.26
C THR A 213 13.11 1.07 0.54
N ASP A 214 12.89 -0.12 0.01
CA ASP A 214 12.28 -1.23 0.74
C ASP A 214 13.29 -2.01 1.60
N GLN A 215 12.83 -3.00 2.37
CA GLN A 215 13.68 -3.84 3.21
C GLN A 215 14.70 -4.70 2.43
N TYR A 216 14.54 -4.83 1.11
CA TYR A 216 15.44 -5.56 0.20
C TYR A 216 16.36 -4.61 -0.58
N SER A 217 16.42 -3.33 -0.19
CA SER A 217 17.18 -2.27 -0.87
C SER A 217 16.70 -1.96 -2.30
N ASN A 218 15.46 -2.30 -2.65
CA ASN A 218 14.87 -1.83 -3.90
C ASN A 218 14.43 -0.36 -3.73
N PRO A 219 14.84 0.54 -4.65
CA PRO A 219 14.39 1.92 -4.61
C PRO A 219 12.88 2.00 -4.89
N LEU A 220 12.16 2.70 -4.02
CA LEU A 220 10.76 3.05 -4.26
C LEU A 220 10.74 4.37 -5.00
N GLU A 221 10.82 4.29 -6.33
CA GLU A 221 10.88 5.47 -7.18
C GLU A 221 9.54 6.20 -7.23
N ARG A 222 9.62 7.53 -7.13
CA ARG A 222 8.48 8.40 -7.33
C ARG A 222 8.26 8.58 -8.82
N SER A 223 7.27 7.92 -9.39
CA SER A 223 6.70 8.34 -10.67
C SER A 223 5.83 9.55 -10.39
N GLU A 224 6.36 10.74 -10.72
CA GLU A 224 5.46 11.84 -10.98
C GLU A 224 4.50 11.41 -12.08
N GLY A 225 3.22 11.75 -11.96
CA GLY A 225 2.34 11.76 -13.13
C GLY A 225 2.77 12.80 -14.19
N ASN A 226 4.00 13.32 -14.11
CA ASN A 226 4.63 14.15 -15.12
C ASN A 226 5.49 13.25 -16.01
N GLU A 227 5.08 13.22 -17.27
CA GLU A 227 5.53 12.39 -18.39
C GLU A 227 6.99 12.61 -18.83
N ASN A 228 7.86 13.13 -17.97
CA ASN A 228 9.20 13.60 -18.36
C ASN A 228 10.29 13.03 -17.45
N GLU A 229 10.41 11.71 -17.33
CA GLU A 229 11.70 11.10 -16.94
C GLU A 229 11.83 9.66 -17.46
N GLY A 230 12.63 9.50 -18.52
CA GLY A 230 13.06 8.22 -19.09
C GLY A 230 12.33 7.79 -20.36
N THR A 231 13.06 7.65 -21.47
CA THR A 231 12.55 7.13 -22.76
C THR A 231 11.88 5.73 -22.64
N LEU A 232 12.20 4.99 -21.57
CA LEU A 232 11.61 3.68 -21.27
C LEU A 232 10.29 3.77 -20.47
N SER A 233 10.10 4.82 -19.66
CA SER A 233 8.88 5.03 -18.87
C SER A 233 7.75 5.58 -19.76
N SER A 234 8.07 6.50 -20.67
CA SER A 234 7.14 7.01 -21.68
C SER A 234 6.68 5.90 -22.64
N PHE A 235 7.57 4.98 -23.04
CA PHE A 235 7.19 3.82 -23.82
C PHE A 235 6.23 2.88 -23.07
N LYS A 236 6.48 2.58 -21.79
CA LYS A 236 5.56 1.77 -20.97
C LYS A 236 4.19 2.44 -20.82
N GLN A 237 4.16 3.76 -20.66
CA GLN A 237 2.92 4.52 -20.58
C GLN A 237 2.15 4.47 -21.92
N GLN A 238 2.83 4.64 -23.05
CA GLN A 238 2.25 4.50 -24.39
C GLN A 238 1.66 3.10 -24.62
N GLU A 239 2.40 2.04 -24.28
CA GLU A 239 1.91 0.67 -24.36
C GLU A 239 0.72 0.41 -23.43
N THR A 240 0.70 1.01 -22.23
CA THR A 240 -0.45 0.90 -21.31
C THR A 240 -1.69 1.58 -21.88
N ILE A 241 -1.56 2.79 -22.42
CA ILE A 241 -2.67 3.52 -23.06
C ILE A 241 -3.21 2.73 -24.26
N LYS A 242 -2.31 2.19 -25.09
CA LYS A 242 -2.65 1.34 -26.23
C LYS A 242 -3.43 0.10 -25.77
N ALA A 243 -2.91 -0.65 -24.81
CA ALA A 243 -3.56 -1.84 -24.27
C ALA A 243 -4.95 -1.53 -23.66
N ASP A 244 -5.10 -0.40 -22.98
CA ASP A 244 -6.38 0.02 -22.41
C ASP A 244 -7.43 0.35 -23.48
N VAL A 245 -7.02 1.00 -24.57
CA VAL A 245 -7.92 1.30 -25.69
C VAL A 245 -8.29 0.02 -26.45
N GLU A 246 -7.30 -0.85 -26.74
CA GLU A 246 -7.55 -2.16 -27.36
C GLU A 246 -8.55 -2.97 -26.53
N LYS A 247 -8.33 -3.05 -25.21
CA LYS A 247 -9.19 -3.77 -24.27
C LYS A 247 -10.61 -3.20 -24.23
N LYS A 248 -10.77 -1.87 -24.21
CA LYS A 248 -12.10 -1.23 -24.22
C LYS A 248 -12.86 -1.54 -25.51
N ILE A 249 -12.21 -1.42 -26.68
CA ILE A 249 -12.83 -1.75 -27.97
C ILE A 249 -13.19 -3.24 -28.01
N GLN A 250 -12.27 -4.11 -27.58
CA GLN A 250 -12.49 -5.55 -27.50
C GLN A 250 -13.68 -5.90 -26.61
N GLN A 251 -13.78 -5.32 -25.41
CA GLN A 251 -14.88 -5.57 -24.48
C GLN A 251 -16.23 -5.10 -25.05
N ASN A 252 -16.26 -3.93 -25.68
CA ASN A 252 -17.48 -3.39 -26.29
C ASN A 252 -17.96 -4.30 -27.44
N LEU A 253 -17.04 -4.72 -28.31
CA LEU A 253 -17.34 -5.65 -29.40
C LEU A 253 -17.77 -7.03 -28.89
N TYR A 254 -17.08 -7.55 -27.88
CA TYR A 254 -17.44 -8.82 -27.24
C TYR A 254 -18.84 -8.77 -26.62
N ASN A 255 -19.20 -7.69 -25.94
CA ASN A 255 -20.53 -7.53 -25.35
C ASN A 255 -21.63 -7.42 -26.42
N LEU A 256 -21.37 -6.67 -27.49
CA LEU A 256 -22.30 -6.50 -28.60
C LEU A 256 -22.50 -7.83 -29.35
N LEU A 257 -21.42 -8.42 -29.84
CA LEU A 257 -21.47 -9.66 -30.61
C LEU A 257 -21.90 -10.86 -29.75
N GLY A 258 -21.52 -10.88 -28.47
CA GLY A 258 -21.95 -11.90 -27.51
C GLY A 258 -23.45 -11.83 -27.19
N THR A 259 -24.10 -10.67 -27.35
CA THR A 259 -25.57 -10.55 -27.25
C THR A 259 -26.26 -11.17 -28.46
N ILE A 260 -25.62 -11.14 -29.63
CA ILE A 260 -26.18 -11.67 -30.89
C ILE A 260 -25.91 -13.19 -31.01
N MET A 261 -24.68 -13.61 -30.73
CA MET A 261 -24.19 -14.98 -31.00
C MET A 261 -24.12 -15.87 -29.75
N GLY A 262 -24.14 -15.27 -28.55
CA GLY A 262 -23.87 -15.93 -27.27
C GLY A 262 -22.47 -15.60 -26.76
N ARG A 263 -22.35 -15.30 -25.45
CA ARG A 263 -21.10 -14.86 -24.81
C ARG A 263 -19.96 -15.88 -24.96
N ASP A 264 -20.26 -17.17 -24.80
CA ASP A 264 -19.28 -18.25 -24.92
C ASP A 264 -18.88 -18.57 -26.38
N LYS A 265 -19.49 -17.90 -27.37
CA LYS A 265 -19.37 -18.21 -28.81
C LYS A 265 -18.68 -17.12 -29.62
N VAL A 266 -18.11 -16.11 -28.95
CA VAL A 266 -17.39 -15.01 -29.61
C VAL A 266 -16.06 -14.77 -28.94
N ILE A 267 -15.01 -14.65 -29.75
CA ILE A 267 -13.69 -14.19 -29.32
C ILE A 267 -13.35 -12.98 -30.17
N VAL A 268 -12.97 -11.88 -29.53
CA VAL A 268 -12.56 -10.64 -30.21
C VAL A 268 -11.13 -10.32 -29.82
N HIS A 269 -10.32 -9.97 -30.80
CA HIS A 269 -8.99 -9.39 -30.61
C HIS A 269 -8.86 -8.14 -31.48
N THR A 270 -8.41 -7.05 -30.86
CA THR A 270 -8.22 -5.77 -31.54
C THR A 270 -6.77 -5.36 -31.43
N PHE A 271 -6.17 -4.95 -32.55
CA PHE A 271 -4.85 -4.36 -32.60
C PHE A 271 -4.98 -2.92 -33.09
N ILE A 272 -4.32 -1.98 -32.43
CA ILE A 272 -4.31 -0.57 -32.86
C ILE A 272 -2.89 -0.05 -33.05
N LYS A 273 -2.73 0.80 -34.06
CA LYS A 273 -1.54 1.63 -34.24
C LYS A 273 -1.87 3.03 -33.75
N MET A 274 -1.10 3.53 -32.80
CA MET A 274 -1.30 4.86 -32.21
C MET A 274 -0.10 5.76 -32.48
N ASN A 275 -0.40 7.04 -32.68
CA ASN A 275 0.56 8.11 -32.73
C ASN A 275 0.42 8.95 -31.45
N PHE A 276 1.54 9.19 -30.76
CA PHE A 276 1.63 9.96 -29.51
C PHE A 276 2.42 11.27 -29.70
N ASP A 277 2.63 11.70 -30.94
CA ASP A 277 3.36 12.91 -31.27
C ASP A 277 2.58 14.12 -30.76
N LYS A 278 3.22 14.89 -29.87
CA LYS A 278 2.66 16.15 -29.37
C LYS A 278 2.96 17.27 -30.35
N GLU A 279 1.93 17.70 -31.08
CA GLU A 279 2.03 18.86 -31.96
C GLU A 279 1.46 20.12 -31.29
N ASN A 280 2.32 21.13 -31.12
CA ASN A 280 1.93 22.49 -30.78
C ASN A 280 2.27 23.38 -31.98
N ARG A 281 1.24 23.81 -32.71
CA ARG A 281 1.39 24.66 -33.90
C ARG A 281 0.73 26.01 -33.68
N VAL A 282 1.45 27.08 -33.99
CA VAL A 282 0.92 28.44 -34.01
C VAL A 282 0.73 28.83 -35.47
N GLU A 283 -0.52 28.94 -35.91
CA GLU A 283 -0.87 29.38 -37.26
C GLU A 283 -1.16 30.88 -37.22
N ASN A 284 -0.37 31.67 -37.95
CA ASN A 284 -0.61 33.10 -38.15
C ASN A 284 -1.21 33.29 -39.55
N ILE A 285 -2.53 33.29 -39.62
CA ILE A 285 -3.27 33.40 -40.88
C ILE A 285 -3.55 34.88 -41.15
N VAL A 286 -3.26 35.32 -42.36
CA VAL A 286 -3.59 36.66 -42.85
C VAL A 286 -4.70 36.52 -43.88
N GLU A 287 -5.87 37.09 -43.59
CA GLU A 287 -7.02 37.07 -44.49
C GLU A 287 -7.39 38.50 -44.91
N ALA A 288 -7.72 38.66 -46.20
CA ALA A 288 -8.33 39.88 -46.70
C ALA A 288 -9.76 40.00 -46.14
N PRO A 289 -10.13 41.14 -45.52
CA PRO A 289 -11.52 41.39 -45.09
C PRO A 289 -12.49 41.37 -46.28
N ASP A 290 -12.07 41.88 -47.43
CA ASP A 290 -12.80 41.75 -48.69
C ASP A 290 -12.38 40.46 -49.40
N LYS A 291 -13.23 39.44 -49.33
CA LYS A 291 -12.99 38.12 -49.96
C LYS A 291 -13.22 38.11 -51.47
N GLU A 292 -13.94 39.09 -52.01
CA GLU A 292 -14.26 39.15 -53.44
C GLU A 292 -13.09 39.71 -54.24
N ASN A 293 -12.46 40.77 -53.73
CA ASN A 293 -11.30 41.40 -54.37
C ASN A 293 -9.96 40.98 -53.77
N ASN A 294 -9.98 40.18 -52.68
CA ASN A 294 -8.80 39.77 -51.91
C ASN A 294 -7.96 40.97 -51.42
N GLU A 295 -8.64 42.04 -51.02
CA GLU A 295 -8.01 43.29 -50.61
C GLU A 295 -8.17 43.59 -49.10
N GLY A 296 -7.15 44.25 -48.54
CA GLY A 296 -7.21 44.81 -47.19
C GLY A 296 -8.11 46.05 -47.12
N LEU A 297 -8.67 46.30 -45.94
CA LEU A 297 -9.48 47.49 -45.67
C LEU A 297 -8.60 48.75 -45.71
N ILE A 298 -8.96 49.73 -46.51
CA ILE A 298 -8.19 50.98 -46.62
C ILE A 298 -8.35 51.79 -45.32
N ILE A 299 -7.24 52.00 -44.61
CA ILE A 299 -7.20 52.80 -43.36
C ILE A 299 -6.71 54.23 -43.61
N SER A 300 -5.89 54.43 -44.64
CA SER A 300 -5.36 55.74 -45.02
C SER A 300 -5.02 55.74 -46.51
N SER A 301 -5.35 56.83 -47.19
CA SER A 301 -4.97 57.08 -48.59
C SER A 301 -4.45 58.51 -48.69
N GLN A 302 -3.26 58.65 -49.28
CA GLN A 302 -2.63 59.93 -49.56
C GLN A 302 -2.33 60.02 -51.05
N LYS A 303 -3.00 60.95 -51.73
CA LYS A 303 -2.78 61.24 -53.14
C LYS A 303 -2.13 62.60 -53.31
N LEU A 304 -0.89 62.61 -53.78
CA LEU A 304 -0.12 63.80 -54.11
C LEU A 304 -0.04 63.92 -55.63
N SER A 305 -0.63 64.97 -56.18
CA SER A 305 -0.50 65.34 -57.58
C SER A 305 0.25 66.66 -57.65
N LYS A 306 1.41 66.66 -58.31
CA LYS A 306 2.13 67.87 -58.67
C LYS A 306 2.10 67.99 -60.19
N ALA A 307 1.53 69.07 -60.68
CA ALA A 307 1.62 69.43 -62.09
C ALA A 307 2.40 70.75 -62.20
N PHE A 308 3.43 70.74 -63.04
CA PHE A 308 4.18 71.93 -63.42
C PHE A 308 4.04 72.11 -64.94
N SER A 309 3.61 73.30 -65.33
CA SER A 309 3.58 73.73 -66.72
C SER A 309 4.24 75.10 -66.78
N GLY A 310 5.36 75.18 -67.47
CA GLY A 310 6.13 76.41 -67.62
C GLY A 310 7.03 76.36 -68.83
N GLN A 311 7.46 77.53 -69.27
CA GLN A 311 8.49 77.63 -70.30
C GLN A 311 9.86 77.43 -69.64
N GLY A 312 10.54 76.34 -69.99
CA GLY A 312 11.91 76.11 -69.57
C GLY A 312 12.85 77.07 -70.29
N GLN A 313 13.82 77.63 -69.58
CA GLN A 313 14.90 78.40 -70.20
C GLN A 313 15.83 77.42 -70.94
N PRO A 314 16.13 77.61 -72.24
CA PRO A 314 17.04 76.72 -72.96
C PRO A 314 18.43 76.71 -72.29
N PRO A 315 19.15 75.58 -72.25
CA PRO A 315 20.55 75.58 -71.82
C PRO A 315 21.34 76.55 -72.69
N GLY A 316 21.99 77.54 -72.08
CA GLY A 316 22.84 78.49 -72.82
C GLY A 316 23.97 77.75 -73.51
N GLY A 317 23.94 77.73 -74.85
CA GLY A 317 25.05 77.22 -75.64
C GLY A 317 26.31 78.06 -75.41
N ILE A 318 27.47 77.41 -75.38
CA ILE A 318 28.77 78.07 -75.35
C ILE A 318 28.96 78.96 -76.60
N ALA A 319 29.37 80.21 -76.41
CA ALA A 319 29.66 81.15 -77.49
C ALA A 319 30.84 80.64 -78.35
N GLY A 320 30.62 80.46 -79.65
CA GLY A 320 31.63 79.96 -80.58
C GLY A 320 32.74 80.99 -80.85
N THR A 321 33.97 80.51 -81.01
CA THR A 321 35.05 81.27 -81.65
C THR A 321 35.56 80.49 -82.86
N ASN A 322 35.17 80.94 -84.06
CA ASN A 322 35.92 80.66 -85.28
C ASN A 322 36.26 82.00 -85.93
N ASN A 323 37.55 82.21 -86.16
CA ASN A 323 38.10 83.45 -86.71
C ASN A 323 37.59 83.68 -88.14
N ASN A 324 37.18 84.92 -88.42
CA ASN A 324 36.79 85.49 -89.72
C ASN A 324 35.37 85.31 -90.26
N ALA A 325 34.36 85.25 -89.41
CA ALA A 325 32.99 85.60 -89.85
C ALA A 325 32.36 86.57 -88.85
N VAL A 326 31.70 87.61 -89.39
CA VAL A 326 30.99 88.67 -88.66
C VAL A 326 30.21 88.08 -87.49
N THR A 327 30.35 88.67 -86.29
CA THR A 327 29.63 88.26 -85.08
C THR A 327 28.13 88.36 -85.31
N ASN A 328 27.51 87.24 -85.67
CA ASN A 328 26.08 87.11 -85.80
C ASN A 328 25.56 86.41 -84.55
N TYR A 329 24.74 87.11 -83.77
CA TYR A 329 24.00 86.51 -82.67
C TYR A 329 22.77 85.82 -83.28
N PRO A 330 22.63 84.48 -83.21
CA PRO A 330 21.36 83.88 -83.58
C PRO A 330 20.29 84.44 -82.64
N GLY A 331 19.28 85.13 -83.20
CA GLY A 331 18.10 85.50 -82.45
C GLY A 331 17.45 84.23 -81.92
N ALA A 332 17.42 84.08 -80.60
CA ALA A 332 16.72 82.98 -79.97
C ALA A 332 15.23 83.12 -80.30
N ASN A 333 14.72 82.22 -81.14
CA ASN A 333 13.28 82.09 -81.32
C ASN A 333 12.71 81.69 -79.94
N PRO A 334 11.75 82.42 -79.33
CA PRO A 334 11.16 82.04 -78.05
C PRO A 334 10.17 80.90 -78.24
N GLN A 335 10.59 79.82 -78.90
CA GLN A 335 9.90 78.54 -78.81
C GLN A 335 10.53 77.82 -77.61
N GLY A 336 10.26 78.34 -76.41
CA GLY A 336 10.54 77.60 -75.19
C GLY A 336 9.84 76.25 -75.31
N SER A 337 10.60 75.15 -75.25
CA SER A 337 9.99 73.83 -75.18
C SER A 337 9.14 73.82 -73.91
N ASN A 338 7.82 73.70 -74.07
CA ASN A 338 6.91 73.57 -72.93
C ASN A 338 7.38 72.37 -72.12
N SER A 339 7.86 72.61 -70.90
CA SER A 339 8.21 71.55 -69.98
C SER A 339 6.98 71.27 -69.15
N GLN A 340 6.33 70.15 -69.46
CA GLN A 340 5.25 69.62 -68.65
C GLN A 340 5.85 68.55 -67.75
N TYR A 341 5.70 68.73 -66.44
CA TYR A 341 6.05 67.72 -65.45
C TYR A 341 4.80 67.39 -64.65
N GLU A 342 4.44 66.12 -64.64
CA GLU A 342 3.37 65.59 -63.82
C GLU A 342 3.96 64.50 -62.92
N GLU A 343 3.75 64.65 -61.62
CA GLU A 343 4.10 63.67 -60.60
C GLU A 343 2.81 63.30 -59.87
N LEU A 344 2.38 62.05 -60.04
CA LEU A 344 1.28 61.48 -59.28
C LEU A 344 1.85 60.42 -58.35
N ASN A 345 1.72 60.65 -57.05
CA ASN A 345 2.10 59.72 -56.01
C ASN A 345 0.86 59.34 -55.21
N ASP A 346 0.50 58.06 -55.18
CA ASP A 346 -0.66 57.53 -54.48
C ASP A 346 -0.19 56.46 -53.48
N THR A 347 -0.36 56.75 -52.19
CA THR A 347 0.02 55.85 -51.09
C THR A 347 -1.25 55.40 -50.38
N ILE A 348 -1.55 54.11 -50.43
CA ILE A 348 -2.72 53.51 -49.77
C ILE A 348 -2.23 52.52 -48.72
N ASN A 349 -2.55 52.78 -47.46
CA ASN A 349 -2.32 51.86 -46.35
C ASN A 349 -3.57 51.01 -46.15
N ARG A 350 -3.39 49.69 -46.14
CA ARG A 350 -4.45 48.72 -45.97
C ARG A 350 -4.23 47.87 -44.73
N GLU A 351 -5.29 47.61 -43.98
CA GLU A 351 -5.32 46.69 -42.84
C GLU A 351 -5.87 45.33 -43.27
N VAL A 352 -5.35 44.27 -42.65
CA VAL A 352 -5.72 42.88 -42.93
C VAL A 352 -6.14 42.17 -41.66
N ASN A 353 -7.00 41.16 -41.78
CA ASN A 353 -7.33 40.34 -40.63
C ASN A 353 -6.13 39.46 -40.29
N ARG A 354 -5.69 39.49 -39.04
CA ARG A 354 -4.67 38.58 -38.50
C ARG A 354 -5.34 37.64 -37.52
N ILE A 355 -5.35 36.36 -37.84
CA ILE A 355 -5.92 35.31 -37.00
C ILE A 355 -4.76 34.47 -36.49
N THR A 356 -4.51 34.54 -35.18
CA THR A 356 -3.57 33.64 -34.52
C THR A 356 -4.35 32.46 -33.96
N ARG A 357 -4.06 31.27 -34.48
CA ARG A 357 -4.64 30.01 -33.98
C ARG A 357 -3.55 29.21 -33.28
N ASN A 358 -3.75 28.97 -31.99
CA ASN A 358 -2.94 28.04 -31.22
C ASN A 358 -3.62 26.67 -31.30
N VAL A 359 -3.01 25.75 -32.04
CA VAL A 359 -3.50 24.38 -32.18
C VAL A 359 -2.66 23.49 -31.26
N THR A 360 -3.31 22.94 -30.24
CA THR A 360 -2.75 21.88 -29.38
C THR A 360 -3.49 20.59 -29.71
N SER A 361 -2.79 19.64 -30.30
CA SER A 361 -3.36 18.34 -30.66
C SER A 361 -3.61 17.46 -29.42
N SER A 362 -4.56 16.53 -29.53
CA SER A 362 -4.80 15.48 -28.54
C SER A 362 -3.49 14.75 -28.19
N PRO A 363 -3.31 14.27 -26.94
CA PRO A 363 -2.09 13.55 -26.55
C PRO A 363 -1.86 12.24 -27.31
N TYR A 364 -2.87 11.71 -28.01
CA TYR A 364 -2.73 10.58 -28.91
C TYR A 364 -3.80 10.58 -30.01
N LYS A 365 -3.48 9.93 -31.14
CA LYS A 365 -4.38 9.67 -32.27
C LYS A 365 -4.28 8.20 -32.70
N ILE A 366 -5.39 7.58 -33.05
CA ILE A 366 -5.39 6.22 -33.64
C ILE A 366 -5.12 6.37 -35.14
N GLU A 367 -4.03 5.78 -35.62
CA GLU A 367 -3.66 5.76 -37.04
C GLU A 367 -4.30 4.58 -37.77
N ASP A 368 -4.35 3.43 -37.11
CA ASP A 368 -4.87 2.20 -37.71
C ASP A 368 -5.50 1.31 -36.65
N ILE A 369 -6.47 0.49 -37.07
CA ILE A 369 -7.14 -0.51 -36.25
C ILE A 369 -7.35 -1.77 -37.08
N THR A 370 -7.07 -2.93 -36.50
CA THR A 370 -7.38 -4.25 -37.06
C THR A 370 -8.20 -5.03 -36.05
N ILE A 371 -9.34 -5.56 -36.47
CA ILE A 371 -10.24 -6.33 -35.62
C ILE A 371 -10.34 -7.76 -36.14
N ASN A 372 -10.00 -8.71 -35.28
CA ASN A 372 -10.15 -10.14 -35.52
C ASN A 372 -11.28 -10.68 -34.64
N VAL A 373 -12.27 -11.32 -35.28
CA VAL A 373 -13.41 -11.91 -34.59
C VAL A 373 -13.49 -13.39 -34.92
N GLY A 374 -13.31 -14.23 -33.91
CA GLY A 374 -13.72 -15.63 -33.96
C GLY A 374 -15.20 -15.72 -33.60
N VAL A 375 -15.98 -16.45 -34.40
CA VAL A 375 -17.38 -16.76 -34.07
C VAL A 375 -17.65 -18.25 -34.23
N GLU A 376 -18.34 -18.83 -33.24
CA GLU A 376 -18.78 -20.21 -33.34
C GLU A 376 -20.15 -20.29 -34.04
N PRO A 377 -20.26 -21.05 -35.14
CA PRO A 377 -21.51 -21.18 -35.89
C PRO A 377 -22.57 -21.91 -35.06
N PRO A 378 -23.85 -21.48 -35.12
CA PRO A 378 -24.94 -22.18 -34.45
C PRO A 378 -25.06 -23.61 -35.00
N ALA A 379 -25.21 -24.59 -34.09
CA ALA A 379 -25.27 -26.03 -34.38
C ALA A 379 -24.01 -26.65 -35.03
N GLY A 380 -22.85 -26.00 -34.94
CA GLY A 380 -21.58 -26.57 -35.40
C GLY A 380 -21.42 -26.69 -36.93
N GLY A 381 -22.36 -26.11 -37.70
CA GLY A 381 -22.31 -26.06 -39.16
C GLY A 381 -21.50 -24.88 -39.70
N THR A 382 -21.84 -24.39 -40.90
CA THR A 382 -21.28 -23.16 -41.46
C THR A 382 -22.13 -21.95 -41.06
N LEU A 383 -21.49 -20.79 -40.85
CA LEU A 383 -22.22 -19.55 -40.59
C LEU A 383 -22.96 -19.10 -41.86
N ASP A 384 -24.22 -18.68 -41.71
CA ASP A 384 -25.01 -18.14 -42.83
C ASP A 384 -24.40 -16.82 -43.36
N ALA A 385 -24.47 -16.62 -44.68
CA ALA A 385 -23.85 -15.48 -45.36
C ALA A 385 -24.46 -14.14 -44.90
N ALA A 386 -25.76 -14.10 -44.59
CA ALA A 386 -26.41 -12.88 -44.09
C ALA A 386 -25.95 -12.53 -42.66
N THR A 387 -25.68 -13.54 -41.83
CA THR A 387 -25.16 -13.34 -40.47
C THR A 387 -23.71 -12.85 -40.51
N LEU A 388 -22.88 -13.44 -41.38
CA LEU A 388 -21.51 -12.98 -41.61
C LEU A 388 -21.48 -11.51 -42.04
N GLU A 389 -22.35 -11.12 -42.98
CA GLU A 389 -22.42 -9.74 -43.48
C GLU A 389 -22.90 -8.76 -42.39
N SER A 390 -23.85 -9.17 -41.56
CA SER A 390 -24.32 -8.36 -40.43
C SER A 390 -23.20 -8.11 -39.41
N ILE A 391 -22.38 -9.14 -39.12
CA ILE A 391 -21.21 -9.00 -38.25
C ILE A 391 -20.20 -8.04 -38.89
N LYS A 392 -19.89 -8.21 -40.18
CA LYS A 392 -18.99 -7.30 -40.89
C LYS A 392 -19.49 -5.86 -40.86
N GLN A 393 -20.78 -5.61 -41.05
CA GLN A 393 -21.35 -4.27 -41.01
C GLN A 393 -21.16 -3.59 -39.64
N VAL A 394 -21.35 -4.33 -38.55
CA VAL A 394 -21.07 -3.82 -37.19
C VAL A 394 -19.60 -3.46 -37.05
N LEU A 395 -18.70 -4.33 -37.52
CA LEU A 395 -17.26 -4.10 -37.45
C LEU A 395 -16.83 -2.90 -38.29
N ARG A 396 -17.37 -2.74 -39.51
CA ARG A 396 -17.14 -1.57 -40.38
C ARG A 396 -17.52 -0.27 -39.69
N ASN A 397 -18.66 -0.24 -38.99
CA ASN A 397 -19.08 0.95 -38.26
C ASN A 397 -18.09 1.33 -37.15
N VAL A 398 -17.58 0.34 -36.41
CA VAL A 398 -16.58 0.58 -35.35
C VAL A 398 -15.26 1.08 -35.95
N VAL A 399 -14.77 0.47 -37.03
CA VAL A 399 -13.57 0.93 -37.73
C VAL A 399 -13.75 2.37 -38.26
N ARG A 400 -14.90 2.66 -38.89
CA ARG A 400 -15.21 3.99 -39.45
C ARG A 400 -15.23 5.09 -38.38
N VAL A 401 -15.84 4.83 -37.23
CA VAL A 401 -15.86 5.80 -36.11
C VAL A 401 -14.48 5.97 -35.50
N THR A 402 -13.67 4.91 -35.46
CA THR A 402 -12.32 4.96 -34.86
C THR A 402 -11.32 5.71 -35.76
N LEU A 403 -11.47 5.63 -37.09
CA LEU A 403 -10.57 6.24 -38.09
C LEU A 403 -11.11 7.55 -38.70
N SER A 404 -12.20 8.11 -38.17
CA SER A 404 -12.94 9.23 -38.79
C SER A 404 -12.09 10.49 -39.03
N ASP A 405 -11.01 10.69 -38.28
CA ASP A 405 -10.11 11.83 -38.39
C ASP A 405 -9.07 11.74 -39.52
N GLN A 406 -8.96 10.60 -40.22
CA GLN A 406 -8.02 10.44 -41.34
C GLN A 406 -8.71 10.18 -42.66
N VAL A 407 -9.88 9.56 -42.66
CA VAL A 407 -10.45 9.08 -43.91
C VAL A 407 -11.97 9.19 -43.91
N SER A 408 -12.44 10.36 -44.32
CA SER A 408 -13.86 10.66 -44.54
C SER A 408 -14.51 9.80 -45.64
N ASP A 409 -13.71 9.11 -46.46
CA ASP A 409 -14.15 8.42 -47.68
C ASP A 409 -13.64 6.96 -47.81
N LEU A 410 -13.46 6.21 -46.72
CA LEU A 410 -13.13 4.77 -46.85
C LEU A 410 -14.31 4.02 -47.47
N THR A 411 -14.05 3.36 -48.60
CA THR A 411 -15.01 2.44 -49.20
C THR A 411 -15.17 1.18 -48.34
N ASP A 412 -16.32 0.50 -48.41
CA ASP A 412 -16.55 -0.72 -47.64
C ASP A 412 -15.51 -1.82 -47.93
N THR A 413 -14.95 -1.84 -49.14
CA THR A 413 -13.88 -2.76 -49.55
C THR A 413 -12.56 -2.47 -48.83
N GLU A 414 -12.28 -1.21 -48.49
CA GLU A 414 -11.09 -0.82 -47.73
C GLU A 414 -11.28 -1.13 -46.25
N LEU A 415 -12.47 -0.89 -45.70
CA LEU A 415 -12.80 -1.26 -44.31
C LEU A 415 -12.70 -2.76 -44.07
N ASP A 416 -13.09 -3.58 -45.06
CA ASP A 416 -12.98 -5.04 -44.98
C ASP A 416 -11.53 -5.53 -44.86
N LYS A 417 -10.51 -4.74 -45.23
CA LYS A 417 -9.09 -5.10 -45.03
C LYS A 417 -8.67 -5.07 -43.56
N HIS A 418 -9.36 -4.28 -42.74
CA HIS A 418 -9.12 -4.13 -41.30
C HIS A 418 -9.90 -5.16 -40.47
N ILE A 419 -10.70 -6.01 -41.12
CA ILE A 419 -11.66 -6.89 -40.45
C ILE A 419 -11.39 -8.33 -40.88
N SER A 420 -11.15 -9.21 -39.91
CA SER A 420 -11.05 -10.64 -40.13
C SER A 420 -12.10 -11.37 -39.30
N VAL A 421 -12.99 -12.11 -39.95
CA VAL A 421 -14.00 -12.93 -39.29
C VAL A 421 -13.71 -14.40 -39.55
N LEU A 422 -13.45 -15.16 -38.50
CA LEU A 422 -13.10 -16.58 -38.55
C LEU A 422 -14.24 -17.42 -37.95
N PRO A 423 -15.07 -18.06 -38.79
CA PRO A 423 -16.08 -18.99 -38.31
C PRO A 423 -15.43 -20.34 -37.99
N ARG A 424 -15.20 -20.64 -36.70
CA ARG A 424 -14.67 -21.94 -36.24
C ARG A 424 -15.31 -22.32 -34.91
N GLN A 425 -15.53 -23.62 -34.70
CA GLN A 425 -15.90 -24.14 -33.38
C GLN A 425 -14.75 -23.94 -32.41
N PHE A 426 -15.05 -23.51 -31.19
CA PHE A 426 -14.04 -23.32 -30.16
C PHE A 426 -13.87 -24.62 -29.38
N SER A 427 -12.65 -25.17 -29.37
CA SER A 427 -12.32 -26.31 -28.52
C SER A 427 -12.19 -25.82 -27.08
N GLY A 428 -13.29 -25.82 -26.30
CA GLY A 428 -13.27 -25.08 -25.03
C GLY A 428 -14.43 -25.29 -24.06
N LYS A 429 -14.85 -26.53 -23.81
CA LYS A 429 -15.22 -26.97 -22.44
C LYS A 429 -14.62 -28.35 -22.23
N ALA A 430 -13.49 -28.42 -21.54
CA ALA A 430 -13.24 -29.62 -20.75
C ALA A 430 -14.35 -29.59 -19.68
N GLU A 431 -15.37 -30.43 -19.84
CA GLU A 431 -16.28 -30.72 -18.76
C GLU A 431 -15.42 -31.26 -17.63
N ILE A 432 -15.11 -30.41 -16.65
CA ILE A 432 -14.68 -30.89 -15.35
C ILE A 432 -15.94 -31.57 -14.81
N GLU A 433 -16.02 -32.89 -15.00
CA GLU A 433 -16.92 -33.71 -14.22
C GLU A 433 -16.67 -33.32 -12.76
N ASP A 434 -17.69 -32.80 -12.09
CA ASP A 434 -17.72 -32.67 -10.64
C ASP A 434 -17.64 -34.08 -10.06
N SER A 435 -16.44 -34.66 -10.05
CA SER A 435 -16.16 -35.87 -9.31
C SER A 435 -16.23 -35.46 -7.84
N SER A 436 -17.41 -35.62 -7.26
CA SER A 436 -17.64 -35.57 -5.82
C SER A 436 -16.83 -36.69 -5.16
N VAL A 437 -15.55 -36.43 -4.90
CA VAL A 437 -14.61 -37.34 -4.23
C VAL A 437 -14.82 -37.33 -2.71
N LEU A 438 -16.04 -37.60 -2.26
CA LEU A 438 -16.27 -38.00 -0.88
C LEU A 438 -17.27 -39.16 -0.88
N SER A 439 -16.72 -40.38 -0.97
CA SER A 439 -17.52 -41.58 -0.75
C SER A 439 -18.16 -41.54 0.64
N PRO A 440 -19.39 -42.05 0.81
CA PRO A 440 -20.10 -42.04 2.09
C PRO A 440 -19.25 -42.62 3.24
N ALA A 441 -18.37 -43.57 2.94
CA ALA A 441 -17.47 -44.20 3.92
C ALA A 441 -16.51 -43.21 4.60
N VAL A 442 -16.00 -42.19 3.90
CA VAL A 442 -15.08 -41.19 4.48
C VAL A 442 -15.80 -40.33 5.51
N LEU A 443 -17.06 -39.95 5.26
CA LEU A 443 -17.88 -39.22 6.22
C LEU A 443 -18.15 -40.02 7.50
N TRP A 444 -18.36 -41.34 7.41
CA TRP A 444 -18.51 -42.20 8.59
C TRP A 444 -17.21 -42.34 9.40
N THR A 445 -16.05 -42.38 8.74
CA THR A 445 -14.75 -42.44 9.44
C THR A 445 -14.42 -41.14 10.18
N VAL A 446 -14.67 -39.99 9.55
CA VAL A 446 -14.45 -38.67 10.17
C VAL A 446 -15.45 -38.45 11.32
N GLY A 447 -16.71 -38.87 11.14
CA GLY A 447 -17.72 -38.85 12.20
C GLY A 447 -17.35 -39.74 13.40
N GLY A 448 -16.82 -40.94 13.16
CA GLY A 448 -16.36 -41.84 14.22
C GLY A 448 -15.20 -41.30 15.04
N ILE A 449 -14.24 -40.63 14.39
CA ILE A 449 -13.09 -39.99 15.06
C ILE A 449 -13.55 -38.82 15.94
N ALA A 450 -14.52 -38.02 15.46
CA ALA A 450 -15.08 -36.91 16.23
C ALA A 450 -15.81 -37.38 17.51
N VAL A 451 -16.56 -38.49 17.43
CA VAL A 451 -17.25 -39.08 18.60
C VAL A 451 -16.25 -39.65 19.61
N LEU A 452 -15.16 -40.29 19.16
CA LEU A 452 -14.11 -40.78 20.05
C LEU A 452 -13.34 -39.64 20.75
N ALA A 453 -13.09 -38.53 20.04
CA ALA A 453 -12.49 -37.34 20.63
C ALA A 453 -13.39 -36.73 21.72
N LEU A 454 -14.70 -36.63 21.48
CA LEU A 454 -15.67 -36.15 22.47
C LEU A 454 -15.78 -37.10 23.69
N ALA A 455 -15.72 -38.42 23.47
CA ALA A 455 -15.70 -39.40 24.56
C ALA A 455 -14.42 -39.29 25.41
N ALA A 456 -13.26 -39.05 24.79
CA ALA A 456 -11.99 -38.84 25.49
C ALA A 456 -12.00 -37.56 26.35
N VAL A 457 -12.58 -36.47 25.82
CA VAL A 457 -12.76 -35.22 26.57
C VAL A 457 -13.73 -35.41 27.74
N ALA A 458 -14.86 -36.10 27.54
CA ALA A 458 -15.80 -36.43 28.61
C ALA A 458 -15.15 -37.29 29.71
N PHE A 459 -14.32 -38.26 29.33
CA PHE A 459 -13.57 -39.10 30.27
C PHE A 459 -12.53 -38.30 31.09
N LEU A 460 -11.82 -37.36 30.45
CA LEU A 460 -10.88 -36.46 31.15
C LEU A 460 -11.59 -35.52 32.13
N VAL A 461 -12.77 -35.01 31.77
CA VAL A 461 -13.60 -34.17 32.66
C VAL A 461 -14.15 -34.99 33.84
N TYR A 462 -14.61 -36.22 33.60
CA TYR A 462 -15.06 -37.14 34.65
C TYR A 462 -13.94 -37.46 35.63
N ARG A 463 -12.72 -37.71 35.13
CA ARG A 463 -11.54 -37.97 35.97
C ARG A 463 -11.13 -36.73 36.79
N ARG A 464 -11.23 -35.51 36.25
CA ARG A 464 -11.01 -34.27 37.02
C ARG A 464 -12.08 -34.06 38.10
N ARG A 465 -13.35 -34.39 37.82
CA ARG A 465 -14.44 -34.29 38.82
C ARG A 465 -14.34 -35.33 39.94
N SER A 466 -13.81 -36.53 39.64
CA SER A 466 -13.54 -37.54 40.67
C SER A 466 -12.44 -37.12 41.64
N GLN A 467 -11.48 -36.29 41.22
CA GLN A 467 -10.43 -35.75 42.11
C GLN A 467 -10.93 -34.56 42.94
N ALA A 468 -11.91 -33.80 42.44
CA ALA A 468 -12.57 -32.73 43.20
C ALA A 468 -13.49 -33.25 44.31
N LYS A 469 -13.91 -34.53 44.26
CA LYS A 469 -14.80 -35.14 45.27
C LYS A 469 -14.11 -35.57 46.57
N GLN A 470 -12.78 -35.48 46.68
CA GLN A 470 -12.03 -35.81 47.90
C GLN A 470 -11.67 -34.57 48.77
N GLN A 471 -12.11 -33.36 48.40
CA GLN A 471 -11.85 -32.13 49.16
C GLN A 471 -13.11 -31.46 49.73
N GLN A 472 -14.27 -32.13 49.68
CA GLN A 472 -15.54 -31.58 50.18
C GLN A 472 -16.15 -32.36 51.36
N GLU A 473 -15.41 -33.26 51.99
CA GLU A 473 -15.93 -34.13 53.07
C GLU A 473 -15.55 -33.68 54.49
N GLU A 474 -14.97 -32.46 54.68
CA GLU A 474 -14.47 -32.05 56.00
C GLU A 474 -14.93 -30.68 56.54
N GLU A 475 -15.90 -29.98 55.92
CA GLU A 475 -16.51 -28.81 56.58
C GLU A 475 -18.05 -28.87 56.59
N GLU A 476 -18.56 -28.97 57.83
CA GLU A 476 -19.86 -28.52 58.37
C GLU A 476 -21.11 -29.43 58.33
N PHE A 477 -21.37 -30.04 59.50
CA PHE A 477 -22.67 -30.07 60.20
C PHE A 477 -22.47 -29.28 61.52
N PRO A 478 -23.51 -28.77 62.25
CA PRO A 478 -24.98 -28.84 62.04
C PRO A 478 -25.66 -27.44 62.11
N ASP A 479 -26.94 -27.25 61.74
CA ASP A 479 -28.01 -27.27 62.74
C ASP A 479 -29.41 -27.51 62.13
N LEU A 480 -30.21 -28.25 62.89
CA LEU A 480 -31.53 -28.76 62.56
C LEU A 480 -32.62 -27.71 62.80
N LEU A 481 -33.64 -27.66 61.92
CA LEU A 481 -35.03 -28.04 62.23
C LEU A 481 -35.98 -27.66 61.06
N THR A 482 -36.58 -28.70 60.51
CA THR A 482 -37.68 -28.82 59.53
C THR A 482 -39.07 -28.42 60.10
N PRO A 483 -40.21 -28.48 59.35
CA PRO A 483 -40.45 -28.49 57.89
C PRO A 483 -41.73 -27.71 57.42
N LEU A 484 -41.98 -27.82 56.10
CA LEU A 484 -43.27 -27.97 55.39
C LEU A 484 -43.76 -26.80 54.51
N ASN A 485 -43.89 -27.19 53.23
CA ASN A 485 -44.98 -26.94 52.29
C ASN A 485 -44.87 -25.86 51.20
N ALA A 486 -45.32 -26.37 50.04
CA ALA A 486 -46.08 -25.75 48.97
C ALA A 486 -45.32 -25.08 47.80
N ALA A 487 -45.71 -25.58 46.63
CA ALA A 487 -45.43 -25.13 45.29
C ALA A 487 -45.71 -23.63 45.05
N GLU A 488 -45.13 -23.10 43.97
CA GLU A 488 -45.86 -22.63 42.77
C GLU A 488 -45.25 -21.35 42.13
N ILE A 489 -44.89 -21.48 40.84
CA ILE A 489 -44.79 -20.49 39.73
C ILE A 489 -43.70 -19.38 39.74
N PRO A 490 -43.06 -19.13 38.58
CA PRO A 490 -42.01 -18.12 38.39
C PRO A 490 -42.56 -16.73 38.04
N ASP A 491 -41.83 -15.68 38.41
CA ASP A 491 -41.94 -14.37 37.78
C ASP A 491 -40.57 -13.71 37.61
N LEU A 492 -40.40 -13.13 36.42
CA LEU A 492 -39.35 -12.21 36.01
C LEU A 492 -39.41 -10.96 36.89
N ILE A 493 -38.26 -10.37 37.27
CA ILE A 493 -38.04 -8.91 37.35
C ILE A 493 -36.57 -8.60 37.71
N TYR A 494 -35.95 -7.89 36.77
CA TYR A 494 -34.90 -6.88 36.86
C TYR A 494 -33.56 -7.16 37.56
N GLN A 495 -32.54 -7.03 36.71
CA GLN A 495 -31.16 -6.74 37.02
C GLN A 495 -31.03 -5.25 37.35
N GLU A 496 -30.67 -4.91 38.58
CA GLU A 496 -30.17 -3.57 38.94
C GLU A 496 -29.25 -3.64 40.17
N ASP A 497 -28.18 -2.83 40.11
CA ASP A 497 -27.29 -2.35 41.16
C ASP A 497 -26.26 -3.30 41.80
N GLY A 498 -25.20 -3.58 41.04
CA GLY A 498 -23.89 -4.02 41.57
C GLY A 498 -23.06 -2.87 42.19
N ASP A 499 -23.36 -1.62 41.87
CA ASP A 499 -22.47 -0.50 42.19
C ASP A 499 -22.59 -0.02 43.65
N GLN A 500 -23.80 -0.02 44.23
CA GLN A 500 -24.01 0.46 45.61
C GLN A 500 -23.33 -0.43 46.67
N VAL A 501 -23.26 -1.75 46.42
CA VAL A 501 -22.62 -2.71 47.34
C VAL A 501 -21.10 -2.61 47.29
N VAL A 502 -20.54 -2.29 46.13
CA VAL A 502 -19.09 -2.09 45.95
C VAL A 502 -18.64 -0.78 46.60
N VAL A 503 -19.39 0.30 46.41
CA VAL A 503 -19.12 1.60 47.04
C VAL A 503 -19.18 1.50 48.56
N ARG A 504 -20.18 0.80 49.12
CA ARG A 504 -20.28 0.61 50.58
C ARG A 504 -19.08 -0.14 51.17
N LYS A 505 -18.61 -1.20 50.52
CA LYS A 505 -17.43 -1.96 50.96
C LYS A 505 -16.14 -1.15 50.84
N GLN A 506 -16.03 -0.29 49.82
CA GLN A 506 -14.89 0.61 49.66
C GLN A 506 -14.88 1.70 50.74
N LEU A 507 -16.03 2.30 51.05
CA LEU A 507 -16.18 3.28 52.13
C LEU A 507 -15.90 2.67 53.50
N GLU A 508 -16.38 1.45 53.76
CA GLU A 508 -16.08 0.72 55.00
C GLU A 508 -14.59 0.42 55.14
N LYS A 509 -13.93 0.01 54.06
CA LYS A 509 -12.49 -0.24 54.03
C LYS A 509 -11.67 1.04 54.22
N LEU A 510 -12.12 2.16 53.66
CA LEU A 510 -11.46 3.46 53.77
C LEU A 510 -11.60 4.01 55.19
N ALA A 511 -12.78 3.90 55.80
CA ALA A 511 -13.02 4.27 57.20
C ALA A 511 -12.16 3.48 58.19
N ARG A 512 -11.90 2.19 57.90
CA ARG A 512 -11.12 1.31 58.78
C ARG A 512 -9.61 1.44 58.63
N SER A 513 -9.13 1.77 57.43
CA SER A 513 -7.69 1.80 57.12
C SER A 513 -7.08 3.20 57.16
N LYS A 514 -7.86 4.23 56.85
CA LYS A 514 -7.41 5.62 56.78
C LYS A 514 -8.50 6.60 57.24
N PRO A 515 -8.68 6.76 58.56
CA PRO A 515 -9.76 7.60 59.10
C PRO A 515 -9.62 9.07 58.68
N ASP A 516 -8.41 9.59 58.53
CA ASP A 516 -8.18 11.00 58.16
C ASP A 516 -8.64 11.32 56.73
N GLU A 517 -8.39 10.43 55.76
CA GLU A 517 -8.85 10.59 54.38
C GLU A 517 -10.38 10.44 54.26
N PHE A 518 -10.97 9.55 55.06
CA PHE A 518 -12.42 9.35 55.12
C PHE A 518 -13.15 10.59 55.66
N VAL A 519 -12.59 11.27 56.68
CA VAL A 519 -13.14 12.52 57.23
C VAL A 519 -13.07 13.66 56.21
N VAL A 520 -12.01 13.76 55.43
CA VAL A 520 -11.90 14.76 54.34
C VAL A 520 -12.99 14.53 53.29
N LEU A 521 -13.21 13.27 52.89
CA LEU A 521 -14.22 12.90 51.90
C LEU A 521 -15.65 13.19 52.38
N LEU A 522 -15.94 12.91 53.66
CA LEU A 522 -17.20 13.30 54.32
C LEU A 522 -17.39 14.81 54.37
N ARG A 523 -16.31 15.57 54.63
CA ARG A 523 -16.35 17.03 54.71
C ARG A 523 -16.57 17.69 53.35
N THR A 524 -16.04 17.11 52.28
CA THR A 524 -16.29 17.55 50.90
C THR A 524 -17.74 17.31 50.51
N TRP A 525 -18.30 16.14 50.83
CA TRP A 525 -19.72 15.84 50.58
C TRP A 525 -20.67 16.74 51.36
N LEU A 526 -20.38 17.02 52.64
CA LEU A 526 -21.18 17.93 53.47
C LEU A 526 -21.05 19.41 53.09
N ALA A 527 -20.14 19.75 52.19
CA ALA A 527 -19.96 21.11 51.66
C ALA A 527 -20.55 21.26 50.25
N GLU A 528 -21.01 20.18 49.64
CA GLU A 528 -21.56 20.14 48.27
C GLU A 528 -23.10 20.10 48.25
N ASP A 529 -23.73 19.94 49.42
CA ASP A 529 -25.14 20.23 49.73
C ASP A 529 -25.25 21.50 50.62
#